data_AF-A0A1Z2LE37-F1
#
_entry.id   AF-A0A1Z2LE37-F1
#
_cell.length_a   1.000
_cell.length_b   1.000
_cell.length_c   1.000
_cell.angle_alpha   90.00
_cell.angle_beta   90.00
_cell.angle_gamma   90.00
#
_symmetry.space_group_name_H-M   'P 1'
#
loop_
_entity.id
_entity.type
_entity.pdbx_description
1 polymer ?
#
loop_
_entity_poly.entity_id
_entity_poly.type
_entity_poly.pdbx_seq_one_letter_code
_entity_poly.pdbx_strand_id
1 'polypeptide(L)'
;MKARHYAAVAITAALAIGGLASAPASAGTTAAATPVVQASSEAAERAYAAGCGWNASKGGERAYYEHCATNTNVWIQVKRFPRSNYHRCAGPGRTNLDADATGAWYDSNYRGGLCSHPGDTGP
;
A
#
# COMPACT_ATOMS: atom_id res chain seq x y z
N MET A 1 -11.90 -41.37 4.70
CA MET A 1 -10.49 -41.46 5.16
C MET A 1 -9.65 -40.40 4.47
N LYS A 2 -9.24 -39.33 5.16
CA LYS A 2 -7.88 -38.74 5.10
C LYS A 2 -7.79 -37.57 6.08
N ALA A 3 -7.15 -37.82 7.21
CA ALA A 3 -6.69 -36.81 8.13
C ALA A 3 -5.46 -36.11 7.53
N ARG A 4 -5.29 -34.80 7.82
CA ARG A 4 -4.01 -34.11 7.71
C ARG A 4 -3.85 -33.16 8.89
N HIS A 5 -3.10 -33.65 9.88
CA HIS A 5 -2.41 -32.87 10.91
C HIS A 5 -1.21 -32.16 10.29
N TYR A 6 -0.96 -30.88 10.60
CA TYR A 6 0.37 -30.25 10.67
C TYR A 6 0.23 -28.99 11.56
N ALA A 7 0.52 -29.09 12.86
CA ALA A 7 1.84 -28.90 13.51
C ALA A 7 2.18 -27.42 13.72
N ALA A 8 2.08 -26.99 14.99
CA ALA A 8 2.52 -25.69 15.48
C ALA A 8 4.05 -25.57 15.39
N VAL A 9 4.55 -24.40 14.99
CA VAL A 9 5.96 -24.02 15.18
C VAL A 9 5.97 -22.71 15.96
N ALA A 10 6.15 -22.83 17.27
CA ALA A 10 6.54 -21.71 18.12
C ALA A 10 8.02 -21.43 17.85
N ILE A 11 8.33 -20.23 17.36
CA ILE A 11 9.72 -19.77 17.27
C ILE A 11 10.00 -18.93 18.50
N THR A 12 10.59 -19.58 19.50
CA THR A 12 11.20 -18.93 20.66
C THR A 12 12.54 -18.37 20.23
N ALA A 13 12.67 -17.05 20.13
CA ALA A 13 13.98 -16.41 19.98
C ALA A 13 14.42 -15.88 21.35
N ALA A 14 15.30 -16.63 22.01
CA ALA A 14 16.07 -16.15 23.14
C ALA A 14 17.39 -15.56 22.61
N LEU A 15 17.73 -14.34 23.03
CA LEU A 15 19.11 -13.86 23.09
C LEU A 15 19.34 -13.15 24.43
N ALA A 16 20.13 -13.80 25.28
CA ALA A 16 20.92 -13.19 26.34
C ALA A 16 22.21 -12.58 25.69
N ILE A 17 23.10 -11.78 26.29
CA ILE A 17 23.64 -11.63 27.65
C ILE A 17 24.33 -10.24 27.68
N GLY A 18 24.36 -9.55 28.84
CA GLY A 18 25.57 -8.82 29.27
C GLY A 18 25.41 -7.34 29.62
N GLY A 19 25.63 -7.01 30.90
CA GLY A 19 26.01 -5.66 31.35
C GLY A 19 25.41 -5.22 32.69
N LEU A 20 25.95 -5.70 33.82
CA LEU A 20 25.77 -5.05 35.12
C LEU A 20 26.82 -3.93 35.27
N ALA A 21 26.38 -2.69 35.49
CA ALA A 21 27.18 -1.65 36.14
C ALA A 21 26.27 -0.73 36.95
N SER A 22 26.65 -0.50 38.21
CA SER A 22 25.87 0.15 39.26
C SER A 22 25.99 1.69 39.24
N ALA A 23 24.88 2.34 39.63
CA ALA A 23 24.52 3.75 39.95
C ALA A 23 25.62 4.65 40.61
N PRO A 24 25.48 6.02 40.72
CA PRO A 24 24.22 6.76 41.02
C PRO A 24 24.03 8.22 40.51
N ALA A 25 22.84 8.74 40.84
CA ALA A 25 22.51 10.12 41.26
C ALA A 25 21.98 11.17 40.25
N SER A 26 20.68 11.46 40.41
CA SER A 26 20.06 12.79 40.60
C SER A 26 19.47 13.57 39.43
N ALA A 27 18.15 13.78 39.57
CA ALA A 27 17.33 14.94 39.21
C ALA A 27 17.13 15.25 37.71
N GLY A 28 15.94 14.93 37.23
CA GLY A 28 15.41 15.44 35.98
C GLY A 28 13.93 15.08 35.85
N THR A 29 13.08 16.02 36.27
CA THR A 29 11.66 16.23 35.92
C THR A 29 10.93 15.03 35.30
N THR A 30 9.98 14.45 36.05
CA THR A 30 8.95 13.55 35.51
C THR A 30 8.07 14.32 34.52
N ALA A 31 8.48 14.38 33.25
CA ALA A 31 7.57 14.63 32.15
C ALA A 31 6.79 13.33 31.94
N ALA A 32 5.51 13.34 32.31
CA ALA A 32 4.59 12.25 32.02
C ALA A 32 4.55 12.08 30.49
N ALA A 33 5.23 11.05 29.99
CA ALA A 33 5.10 10.62 28.61
C ALA A 33 3.68 10.10 28.43
N THR A 34 2.81 10.92 27.83
CA THR A 34 1.52 10.46 27.35
C THR A 34 1.78 9.35 26.34
N PRO A 35 1.18 8.15 26.49
CA PRO A 35 1.25 7.15 25.45
C PRO A 35 0.52 7.73 24.23
N VAL A 36 1.27 8.01 23.16
CA VAL A 36 0.69 8.30 21.85
C VAL A 36 0.08 6.99 21.38
N VAL A 37 -1.22 6.82 21.65
CA VAL A 37 -2.01 5.74 21.11
C VAL A 37 -2.04 5.94 19.59
N GLN A 38 -1.18 5.21 18.87
CA GLN A 38 -1.20 5.13 17.42
C GLN A 38 -2.39 4.26 16.99
N ALA A 39 -3.60 4.73 17.26
CA ALA A 39 -4.85 4.11 16.82
C ALA A 39 -5.30 4.77 15.52
N SER A 40 -4.72 4.37 14.40
CA SER A 40 -5.34 4.51 13.06
C SER A 40 -4.46 3.85 12.00
N SER A 41 -4.44 2.51 12.00
CA SER A 41 -3.90 1.75 10.87
C SER A 41 -5.03 0.96 10.22
N GLU A 42 -5.73 0.10 10.96
CA GLU A 42 -6.76 -0.77 10.35
C GLU A 42 -7.97 -0.05 9.75
N ALA A 43 -8.50 1.00 10.38
CA ALA A 43 -9.66 1.73 9.84
C ALA A 43 -9.28 2.57 8.62
N ALA A 44 -8.09 3.20 8.66
CA ALA A 44 -7.51 3.94 7.54
C ALA A 44 -7.16 3.00 6.38
N GLU A 45 -6.64 1.80 6.68
CA GLU A 45 -6.24 0.79 5.71
C GLU A 45 -7.46 0.09 5.09
N ARG A 46 -8.57 -0.10 5.84
CA ARG A 46 -9.86 -0.55 5.28
C ARG A 46 -10.54 0.53 4.43
N ALA A 47 -10.47 1.80 4.83
CA ALA A 47 -10.96 2.91 4.03
C ALA A 47 -10.14 3.09 2.74
N TYR A 48 -8.83 2.90 2.83
CA TYR A 48 -7.91 2.89 1.69
C TYR A 48 -8.21 1.69 0.77
N ALA A 49 -8.41 0.49 1.34
CA ALA A 49 -8.83 -0.71 0.62
C ALA A 49 -10.17 -0.55 -0.13
N ALA A 50 -11.11 0.20 0.43
CA ALA A 50 -12.39 0.50 -0.20
C ALA A 50 -12.29 1.58 -1.31
N GLY A 51 -11.22 2.39 -1.31
CA GLY A 51 -10.94 3.41 -2.32
C GLY A 51 -10.09 2.92 -3.49
N CYS A 52 -9.57 1.69 -3.43
CA CYS A 52 -8.73 1.11 -4.47
C CYS A 52 -9.44 0.99 -5.81
N GLY A 53 -8.68 1.17 -6.87
CA GLY A 53 -9.13 0.96 -8.23
C GLY A 53 -9.57 2.25 -8.89
N TRP A 54 -10.47 2.11 -9.87
CA TRP A 54 -10.91 3.21 -10.70
C TRP A 54 -11.85 4.16 -9.97
N ASN A 55 -11.54 5.45 -10.05
CA ASN A 55 -12.38 6.55 -9.59
C ASN A 55 -12.64 7.50 -10.76
N ALA A 56 -13.92 7.66 -11.10
CA ALA A 56 -14.34 8.56 -12.16
C ALA A 56 -14.12 10.03 -11.76
N SER A 57 -13.85 10.88 -12.75
CA SER A 57 -13.81 12.34 -12.58
C SER A 57 -15.09 12.85 -11.93
N LYS A 58 -14.99 13.61 -10.84
CA LYS A 58 -16.11 14.28 -10.16
C LYS A 58 -15.73 15.72 -9.82
N GLY A 59 -16.66 16.67 -9.98
CA GLY A 59 -16.48 18.04 -9.50
C GLY A 59 -15.30 18.83 -10.10
N GLY A 60 -14.84 18.47 -11.32
CA GLY A 60 -13.66 19.09 -11.96
C GLY A 60 -12.33 18.38 -11.64
N GLU A 61 -12.34 17.37 -10.78
CA GLU A 61 -11.18 16.52 -10.55
C GLU A 61 -11.01 15.52 -11.70
N ARG A 62 -9.75 15.23 -12.06
CA ARG A 62 -9.42 14.21 -13.06
C ARG A 62 -9.73 12.84 -12.50
N ALA A 63 -10.17 11.92 -13.36
CA ALA A 63 -10.26 10.52 -13.03
C ALA A 63 -8.89 10.00 -12.59
N TYR A 64 -8.88 9.06 -11.66
CA TYR A 64 -7.67 8.48 -11.12
C TYR A 64 -7.85 6.99 -10.84
N TYR A 65 -6.72 6.30 -10.73
CA TYR A 65 -6.66 4.94 -10.23
C TYR A 65 -5.90 4.93 -8.91
N GLU A 66 -6.51 4.38 -7.87
CA GLU A 66 -5.88 4.24 -6.55
C GLU A 66 -5.31 2.82 -6.43
N HIS A 67 -3.98 2.69 -6.33
CA HIS A 67 -3.35 1.40 -6.14
C HIS A 67 -3.00 1.19 -4.68
N CYS A 68 -3.62 0.20 -4.06
CA CYS A 68 -3.53 0.04 -2.61
C CYS A 68 -2.36 -0.80 -2.11
N ALA A 69 -1.56 -1.38 -3.00
CA ALA A 69 -0.31 -1.98 -2.54
C ALA A 69 0.72 -0.87 -2.35
N THR A 70 1.34 -0.85 -1.17
CA THR A 70 2.28 0.22 -0.78
C THR A 70 3.68 0.07 -1.35
N ASN A 71 4.02 -1.10 -1.89
CA ASN A 71 5.40 -1.46 -2.27
C ASN A 71 5.54 -2.05 -3.68
N THR A 72 4.48 -1.99 -4.49
CA THR A 72 4.52 -2.56 -5.85
C THR A 72 3.88 -1.59 -6.82
N ASN A 73 4.40 -1.58 -8.04
CA ASN A 73 3.73 -0.92 -9.14
C ASN A 73 3.02 -1.97 -9.99
N VAL A 74 1.89 -1.60 -10.57
CA VAL A 74 1.09 -2.48 -11.41
C VAL A 74 0.75 -1.80 -12.73
N TRP A 75 0.64 -2.60 -13.78
CA TRP A 75 0.04 -2.12 -15.03
C TRP A 75 -1.47 -2.12 -14.90
N ILE A 76 -2.06 -0.98 -15.25
CA ILE A 76 -3.50 -0.82 -15.40
C ILE A 76 -3.81 -0.57 -16.87
N GLN A 77 -4.89 -1.17 -17.36
CA GLN A 77 -5.47 -0.76 -18.63
C GLN A 77 -6.37 0.43 -18.37
N VAL A 78 -6.14 1.53 -19.09
CA VAL A 78 -6.95 2.74 -19.07
C VAL A 78 -7.82 2.76 -20.32
N LYS A 79 -9.13 2.80 -20.13
CA LYS A 79 -10.11 2.97 -21.19
C LYS A 79 -10.36 4.45 -21.44
N ARG A 80 -10.27 4.88 -22.69
CA ARG A 80 -10.57 6.26 -23.09
C ARG A 80 -11.72 6.29 -24.10
N PHE A 81 -12.40 7.43 -24.17
CA PHE A 81 -13.36 7.72 -25.23
C PHE A 81 -13.33 9.22 -25.55
N PRO A 82 -13.11 9.64 -26.81
CA PRO A 82 -13.10 8.83 -28.04
C PRO A 82 -11.72 8.27 -28.44
N ARG A 83 -10.68 8.40 -27.60
CA ARG A 83 -9.32 7.94 -27.93
C ARG A 83 -9.13 6.43 -27.68
N SER A 84 -8.05 5.88 -28.21
CA SER A 84 -7.65 4.50 -27.94
C SER A 84 -7.30 4.28 -26.47
N ASN A 85 -7.55 3.06 -26.00
CA ASN A 85 -7.10 2.60 -24.68
C ASN A 85 -5.58 2.52 -24.64
N TYR A 86 -5.01 2.54 -23.44
CA TYR A 86 -3.57 2.41 -23.24
C TYR A 86 -3.27 1.77 -21.89
N HIS A 87 -2.04 1.30 -21.71
CA HIS A 87 -1.57 0.79 -20.42
C HIS A 87 -0.80 1.87 -19.68
N ARG A 88 -1.05 1.97 -18.38
CA ARG A 88 -0.35 2.91 -17.50
C ARG A 88 0.18 2.18 -16.28
N CYS A 89 1.38 2.53 -15.85
CA CYS A 89 1.91 2.10 -14.57
C CYS A 89 1.25 2.89 -13.45
N ALA A 90 0.56 2.19 -12.55
CA ALA A 90 0.06 2.74 -11.31
C ALA A 90 1.00 2.33 -10.17
N GLY A 91 1.60 3.33 -9.54
CA GLY A 91 2.35 3.13 -8.30
C GLY A 91 1.45 3.20 -7.08
N PRO A 92 1.99 2.92 -5.88
CA PRO A 92 1.29 3.06 -4.62
C PRO A 92 0.55 4.40 -4.50
N GLY A 93 -0.71 4.34 -4.10
CA GLY A 93 -1.57 5.53 -3.96
C GLY A 93 -2.21 5.98 -5.27
N ARG A 94 -2.42 7.30 -5.38
CA ARG A 94 -3.21 7.91 -6.45
C ARG A 94 -2.41 8.12 -7.73
N THR A 95 -2.87 7.49 -8.81
CA THR A 95 -2.37 7.74 -10.17
C THR A 95 -3.42 8.49 -10.99
N ASN A 96 -3.18 9.78 -11.27
CA ASN A 96 -4.08 10.60 -12.09
C ASN A 96 -4.08 10.13 -13.56
N LEU A 97 -5.27 9.94 -14.12
CA LEU A 97 -5.46 9.47 -15.49
C LEU A 97 -5.79 10.63 -16.43
N ASP A 98 -5.94 10.33 -17.71
CA ASP A 98 -6.33 11.33 -18.71
C ASP A 98 -7.75 11.85 -18.47
N ALA A 99 -8.01 13.08 -18.91
CA ALA A 99 -9.31 13.72 -18.72
C ALA A 99 -10.45 12.98 -19.46
N ASP A 100 -10.10 12.27 -20.53
CA ASP A 100 -11.00 11.44 -21.32
C ASP A 100 -11.00 9.96 -20.90
N ALA A 101 -10.42 9.63 -19.75
CA ALA A 101 -10.53 8.31 -19.17
C ALA A 101 -11.97 8.03 -18.75
N THR A 102 -12.48 6.86 -19.13
CA THR A 102 -13.83 6.38 -18.82
C THR A 102 -13.84 5.12 -17.96
N GLY A 103 -12.66 4.52 -17.73
CA GLY A 103 -12.47 3.37 -16.87
C GLY A 103 -11.00 3.02 -16.72
N ALA A 104 -10.66 2.32 -15.64
CA ALA A 104 -9.35 1.68 -15.49
C ALA A 104 -9.45 0.41 -14.64
N TRP A 105 -8.60 -0.57 -14.93
CA TRP A 105 -8.52 -1.81 -14.15
C TRP A 105 -7.10 -2.38 -14.18
N TYR A 106 -6.76 -3.12 -13.14
CA TYR A 106 -5.53 -3.91 -13.11
C TYR A 106 -5.53 -4.94 -14.24
N ASP A 107 -4.45 -4.96 -15.03
CA ASP A 107 -4.25 -5.94 -16.10
C ASP A 107 -3.14 -6.93 -15.72
N SER A 108 -3.53 -8.08 -15.19
CA SER A 108 -2.61 -9.17 -14.83
C SER A 108 -2.00 -9.88 -16.04
N ASN A 109 -2.56 -9.72 -17.23
CA ASN A 109 -2.09 -10.37 -18.45
C ASN A 109 -1.12 -9.48 -19.24
N TYR A 110 -0.91 -8.24 -18.81
CA TYR A 110 0.00 -7.33 -19.49
C TYR A 110 1.44 -7.85 -19.42
N ARG A 111 2.07 -7.97 -20.60
CA ARG A 111 3.41 -8.56 -20.74
C ARG A 111 4.55 -7.54 -20.83
N GLY A 112 4.28 -6.26 -20.57
CA GLY A 112 5.32 -5.22 -20.55
C GLY A 112 6.25 -5.25 -19.33
N GLY A 113 6.30 -6.37 -18.59
CA GLY A 113 7.15 -6.54 -17.40
C GLY A 113 6.64 -5.80 -16.17
N LEU A 114 7.48 -5.74 -15.12
CA LEU A 114 7.22 -4.91 -13.95
C LEU A 114 7.39 -3.43 -14.33
N CYS A 115 6.39 -2.60 -14.07
CA CYS A 115 6.52 -1.19 -14.37
C CYS A 115 7.43 -0.50 -13.35
N SER A 116 8.49 0.16 -13.83
CA SER A 116 9.54 0.70 -12.97
C SER A 116 9.15 2.03 -12.34
N HIS A 117 8.47 2.93 -13.08
CA HIS A 117 8.07 4.24 -12.56
C HIS A 117 6.56 4.47 -12.65
N PRO A 118 5.91 4.90 -11.55
CA PRO A 118 4.52 5.31 -11.56
C PRO A 118 4.27 6.40 -12.61
N GLY A 119 3.25 6.23 -13.43
CA GLY A 119 2.90 7.15 -14.49
C GLY A 119 3.43 6.78 -15.88
N ASP A 120 4.38 5.84 -15.98
CA ASP A 120 4.87 5.31 -17.25
C ASP A 120 3.71 4.78 -18.10
N THR A 121 3.73 5.07 -19.40
CA THR A 121 2.76 4.52 -20.36
C THR A 121 3.40 3.40 -21.16
N GLY A 122 2.76 2.23 -21.14
CA GLY A 122 3.22 1.05 -21.87
C GLY A 122 2.72 1.04 -23.32
N PRO A 123 3.44 0.35 -24.23
CA PRO A 123 2.97 0.08 -25.58
C PRO A 123 1.70 -0.78 -25.58
#